data_AF-A0A845YTX2-F1
#
_entry.id   AF-A0A845YTX2-F1
#
_cell.length_a   1.000
_cell.length_b   1.000
_cell.length_c   1.000
_cell.angle_alpha   90.00
_cell.angle_beta   90.00
_cell.angle_gamma   90.00
#
_symmetry.space_group_name_H-M   'P 1'
#
loop_
_entity.id
_entity.type
_entity.pdbx_description
1 polymer ?
#
loop_
_entity_poly.entity_id
_entity_poly.type
_entity_poly.pdbx_seq_one_letter_code
_entity_poly.pdbx_strand_id
1 'polypeptide(L)'
;MNQISDTDKILLKKFHQLSSKQRQSIWDFIDFLLSQNSWNNTENLSGKEEEKQVSFYEATKELAGAIDGLPSDLSTNKKYLEDIGK
;
A
#
# COMPACT_ATOMS: atom_id res chain seq x y z
N MET A 1 -14.82 25.42 -25.86
CA MET A 1 -16.01 24.71 -25.34
C MET A 1 -15.71 23.23 -25.38
N ASN A 2 -15.45 22.60 -24.23
CA ASN A 2 -15.20 21.16 -24.16
C ASN A 2 -16.52 20.42 -24.35
N GLN A 3 -16.76 19.91 -25.56
CA GLN A 3 -17.87 19.00 -25.81
C GLN A 3 -17.55 17.69 -25.09
N ILE A 4 -18.38 17.34 -24.12
CA ILE A 4 -18.33 16.03 -23.45
C ILE A 4 -18.64 14.97 -24.50
N SER A 5 -17.79 13.94 -24.58
CA SER A 5 -17.94 12.86 -25.56
C SER A 5 -19.27 12.16 -25.34
N ASP A 6 -19.91 11.66 -26.41
CA ASP A 6 -21.17 10.92 -26.26
C ASP A 6 -21.02 9.70 -25.34
N THR A 7 -19.81 9.14 -25.27
CA THR A 7 -19.44 8.10 -24.32
C THR A 7 -19.54 8.57 -22.86
N ASP A 8 -19.08 9.78 -22.55
CA ASP A 8 -19.11 10.33 -21.18
C ASP A 8 -20.54 10.57 -20.72
N LYS A 9 -21.42 11.01 -21.65
CA LYS A 9 -22.86 11.17 -21.38
C LYS A 9 -23.51 9.84 -21.04
N ILE A 10 -23.17 8.77 -21.77
CA ILE A 10 -23.69 7.42 -21.53
C ILE A 10 -23.19 6.89 -20.19
N LEU A 11 -21.92 7.13 -19.86
CA LEU A 11 -21.32 6.72 -18.60
C LEU A 11 -21.98 7.42 -17.41
N LEU A 12 -22.22 8.74 -17.51
CA LEU A 12 -22.93 9.50 -16.49
C LEU A 12 -24.37 8.99 -16.28
N LYS A 13 -25.08 8.69 -17.37
CA LYS A 13 -26.42 8.10 -17.30
C LYS A 13 -26.42 6.76 -16.57
N LYS A 14 -25.46 5.87 -16.88
CA LYS A 14 -25.30 4.58 -16.20
C LYS A 14 -24.96 4.75 -14.73
N PHE A 15 -24.08 5.70 -14.39
CA PHE A 15 -23.71 6.01 -13.00
C PHE A 15 -24.92 6.47 -12.17
N HIS A 16 -25.81 7.28 -12.73
CA HIS A 16 -27.04 7.70 -12.04
C HIS A 16 -28.06 6.57 -11.85
N GLN A 17 -28.04 5.53 -12.68
CA GLN A 17 -28.90 4.35 -12.53
C GLN A 17 -28.47 3.41 -11.40
N LEU A 18 -27.26 3.57 -10.86
CA LEU A 18 -26.75 2.74 -9.78
C LEU A 18 -27.38 3.12 -8.43
N SER A 19 -27.41 2.14 -7.52
CA SER A 19 -27.77 2.39 -6.11
C SER A 19 -26.73 3.26 -5.41
N SER A 20 -27.12 3.89 -4.29
CA SER A 20 -26.20 4.69 -3.46
C SER A 20 -24.95 3.91 -3.04
N LYS A 21 -25.13 2.65 -2.62
CA LYS A 21 -24.03 1.75 -2.23
C LYS A 21 -23.05 1.50 -3.38
N GLN A 22 -23.58 1.22 -4.58
CA GLN A 22 -22.73 0.99 -5.76
C GLN A 22 -21.98 2.25 -6.20
N ARG A 23 -22.61 3.43 -6.11
CA ARG A 23 -21.95 4.70 -6.39
C ARG A 23 -20.81 4.96 -5.41
N GLN A 24 -21.00 4.66 -4.13
CA GLN A 24 -19.95 4.80 -3.12
C GLN A 24 -18.77 3.88 -3.44
N SER A 25 -19.00 2.61 -3.78
CA SER A 25 -17.91 1.71 -4.16
C SER A 25 -17.13 2.16 -5.39
N ILE A 26 -17.78 2.83 -6.35
CA ILE A 26 -17.10 3.42 -7.50
C ILE A 26 -16.23 4.61 -7.07
N TRP A 27 -16.74 5.47 -6.17
CA TRP A 27 -15.95 6.55 -5.58
C TRP A 27 -14.72 6.01 -4.84
N ASP A 28 -14.92 5.04 -3.95
CA ASP A 28 -13.83 4.43 -3.18
C ASP A 28 -12.76 3.80 -4.10
N PHE A 29 -13.19 3.21 -5.21
CA PHE A 29 -12.28 2.64 -6.21
C PHE A 29 -11.50 3.71 -6.99
N ILE A 30 -12.17 4.80 -7.39
CA ILE A 30 -11.51 5.92 -8.06
C ILE A 30 -10.48 6.56 -7.11
N ASP A 31 -10.85 6.77 -5.85
CA ASP A 31 -9.96 7.32 -4.83
C ASP A 31 -8.74 6.43 -4.61
N PHE A 32 -8.95 5.11 -4.56
CA PHE A 32 -7.85 4.14 -4.52
C PHE A 32 -6.92 4.26 -5.73
N LEU A 33 -7.46 4.33 -6.95
CA LEU A 33 -6.62 4.46 -8.16
C LEU A 33 -5.84 5.78 -8.17
N LEU A 34 -6.45 6.88 -7.74
CA LEU A 34 -5.78 8.18 -7.64
C LEU A 34 -4.70 8.17 -6.55
N SER A 35 -4.92 7.47 -5.44
CA SER A 35 -3.91 7.33 -4.39
C SER A 35 -2.71 6.50 -4.85
N GLN A 36 -2.91 5.48 -5.70
CA GLN A 36 -1.80 4.72 -6.32
C GLN A 36 -0.95 5.60 -7.25
N ASN A 37 -1.57 6.52 -8.00
CA ASN A 37 -0.85 7.44 -8.86
C ASN A 37 0.00 8.48 -8.10
N SER A 38 -0.35 8.78 -6.85
CA SER A 38 0.48 9.60 -5.97
C SER A 38 1.77 8.89 -5.54
N TRP A 39 1.72 7.56 -5.39
CA TRP A 39 2.90 6.75 -5.07
C TRP A 39 3.91 6.75 -6.23
N ASN A 40 3.42 6.55 -7.45
CA ASN A 40 4.26 6.45 -8.65
C ASN A 40 4.87 7.79 -9.12
N ASN A 41 4.34 8.94 -8.68
CA ASN A 41 4.90 10.25 -9.01
C ASN A 41 6.02 10.71 -8.05
N THR A 42 6.28 9.96 -6.96
CA THR A 42 7.33 10.29 -6.00
C THR A 42 8.72 9.82 -6.47
N GLU A 43 8.81 9.00 -7.51
CA GLU A 43 10.10 8.54 -8.08
C GLU A 43 10.87 9.60 -8.89
N ASN A 44 10.31 10.80 -9.11
CA ASN A 44 10.98 11.87 -9.87
C ASN A 44 11.48 13.05 -9.01
N LEU A 45 11.44 12.96 -7.69
CA LEU A 45 12.02 13.98 -6.81
C LEU A 45 13.12 13.39 -5.94
N SER A 46 14.34 13.62 -6.42
CA SER A 46 15.57 13.68 -5.64
C SER A 46 16.11 12.35 -5.15
N GLY A 47 17.22 11.93 -5.77
CA GLY A 47 17.97 10.74 -5.40
C GLY A 47 18.22 10.62 -3.90
N LYS A 48 17.80 9.48 -3.35
CA LYS A 48 18.37 8.83 -2.18
C LYS A 48 17.86 7.39 -2.17
N GLU A 49 18.82 6.50 -2.35
CA GLU A 49 18.83 5.08 -1.98
C GLU A 49 17.63 4.25 -2.44
N GLU A 50 17.90 3.36 -3.41
CA GLU A 50 17.05 2.22 -3.75
C GLU A 50 16.77 1.40 -2.49
N GLU A 51 15.72 1.76 -1.75
CA GLU A 51 15.13 0.87 -0.75
C GLU A 51 14.56 -0.32 -1.52
N LYS A 52 15.38 -1.37 -1.60
CA LYS A 52 15.04 -2.67 -2.15
C LYS A 52 13.63 -3.02 -1.69
N GLN A 53 12.66 -2.98 -2.61
CA GLN A 53 11.27 -3.28 -2.33
C GLN A 53 11.17 -4.74 -1.87
N VAL A 54 11.28 -4.97 -0.57
CA VAL A 54 11.16 -6.28 0.04
C VAL A 54 9.68 -6.65 -0.01
N SER A 55 9.38 -7.73 -0.74
CA SER A 55 8.02 -8.26 -0.79
C SER A 55 7.55 -8.62 0.62
N PHE A 56 6.24 -8.57 0.88
CA PHE A 56 5.64 -8.99 2.16
C PHE A 56 6.13 -10.38 2.60
N TYR A 57 6.29 -11.30 1.63
CA TYR A 57 6.83 -12.62 1.87
C TYR A 57 8.28 -12.59 2.39
N GLU A 58 9.12 -11.74 1.81
CA GLU A 58 10.51 -11.55 2.24
C GLU A 58 10.58 -10.89 3.63
N ALA A 59 9.72 -9.89 3.91
CA ALA A 59 9.60 -9.28 5.23
C ALA A 59 9.16 -10.29 6.31
N THR A 60 8.25 -11.21 5.97
CA THR A 60 7.82 -12.26 6.92
C THR A 60 8.89 -13.32 7.18
N LYS A 61 9.92 -13.46 6.32
CA LYS A 61 11.04 -14.39 6.58
C LYS A 61 11.92 -13.93 7.74
N GLU A 62 12.10 -12.63 7.93
CA GLU A 62 12.82 -12.11 9.11
C GLU A 62 12.06 -12.35 10.41
N LEU A 63 10.74 -12.54 10.29
CA LEU A 63 9.83 -12.81 11.41
C LEU A 63 9.60 -14.32 11.62
N ALA A 64 9.98 -15.15 10.64
CA ALA A 64 9.97 -16.60 10.73
C ALA A 64 11.07 -17.06 11.71
N GLY A 65 10.67 -17.28 12.96
CA GLY A 65 11.56 -17.59 14.09
C GLY A 65 11.36 -16.67 15.30
N ALA A 66 10.61 -15.57 15.15
CA ALA A 66 10.24 -14.69 16.26
C ALA A 66 8.98 -15.14 17.02
N ILE A 67 8.15 -15.99 16.39
CA ILE A 67 6.84 -16.40 16.94
C ILE A 67 6.82 -17.89 17.34
N ASP A 68 7.73 -18.72 16.83
CA ASP A 68 7.75 -20.14 17.17
C ASP A 68 8.57 -20.41 18.44
N GLY A 69 7.88 -20.27 19.58
CA GLY A 69 8.04 -21.16 20.75
C GLY A 69 9.37 -21.13 21.51
N LEU A 70 10.25 -20.16 21.25
CA LEU A 70 11.47 -19.96 22.04
C LEU A 70 11.18 -19.16 23.31
N PRO A 71 11.96 -19.35 24.40
CA PRO A 71 11.68 -18.72 25.67
C PRO A 71 11.51 -17.22 25.48
N SER A 72 10.49 -16.65 26.12
CA SER A 72 10.25 -15.19 26.21
C SER A 72 11.37 -14.46 26.98
N ASP A 73 12.56 -15.04 27.03
CA ASP A 73 13.77 -14.46 27.56
C ASP A 73 14.61 -13.96 26.38
N LEU A 74 14.93 -12.67 26.45
CA LEU A 74 15.68 -11.96 25.43
C LEU A 74 17.15 -12.40 25.36
N SER A 75 17.58 -13.28 26.29
CA SER A 75 18.92 -13.90 26.32
C SER A 75 19.30 -14.68 25.05
N THR A 76 18.33 -15.04 24.19
CA THR A 76 18.59 -15.74 22.92
C THR A 76 18.52 -14.83 21.69
N ASN A 77 18.01 -13.61 21.83
CA ASN A 77 17.92 -12.64 20.73
C ASN A 77 19.25 -11.90 20.58
N LYS A 78 20.06 -12.34 19.61
CA LYS A 78 21.39 -11.76 19.32
C LYS A 78 21.35 -10.24 19.13
N LYS A 79 20.31 -9.72 18.47
CA LYS A 79 20.12 -8.28 18.24
C LYS A 79 19.90 -7.50 19.54
N TYR A 80 19.28 -8.12 20.54
CA TYR A 80 19.06 -7.48 21.85
C TYR A 80 20.32 -7.46 22.72
N LEU A 81 21.28 -8.36 22.46
CA LEU A 81 22.53 -8.44 23.21
C LEU A 81 23.63 -7.51 22.69
N GLU A 82 23.46 -6.89 21.52
CA GLU A 82 24.49 -6.08 20.84
C GLU A 82 24.87 -4.79 21.58
N ASP A 83 24.02 -4.30 22.48
CA ASP A 83 24.22 -3.06 23.26
C ASP A 83 24.37 -3.29 24.77
N ILE A 84 24.46 -4.55 25.21
CA ILE A 84 24.70 -4.86 26.61
C ILE A 84 26.22 -4.86 26.86
N GLY A 85 26.71 -3.88 27.62
CA GLY A 85 28.10 -3.79 28.08
C GLY A 85 29.01 -2.82 27.30
N LYS A 86 28.44 -1.89 26.54
CA LYS A 86 29.16 -0.70 26.03
C LYS A 86 29.10 0.46 27.01
#